data_AF-A0A7M3Y097-F1
#
_entry.id   AF-A0A7M3Y097-F1
#
_cell.length_a   1.000
_cell.length_b   1.000
_cell.length_c   1.000
_cell.angle_alpha   90.00
_cell.angle_beta   90.00
_cell.angle_gamma   90.00
#
_symmetry.space_group_name_H-M   'P 1'
#
loop_
_entity.id
_entity.type
_entity.pdbx_description
1 polymer ?
#
loop_
_entity_poly.entity_id
_entity_poly.type
_entity_poly.pdbx_seq_one_letter_code
_entity_poly.pdbx_strand_id
1 'polypeptide(L)'
;GDWLGLVDEMIEGYYEDMDALNILRADHYPRCTEHVEGMIAIIEDLIERGHAYASEDGVYFDVSSAPEKYGQLTGQSFDAVRAGAGGRVGGTGGGKRDHRDFALWKAAKPDEPTWPSPWGDGRPGWHIECTAMSLDRFDGAFDIHGGGHDLRFPH
;
A
#
# COMPACT_ATOMS: atom_id res chain seq x y z
N GLY A 1 -22.15 -5.99 2.47
CA GLY A 1 -22.84 -4.81 3.04
C GLY A 1 -22.55 -3.61 2.16
N ASP A 2 -23.27 -2.51 2.33
CA ASP A 2 -22.97 -1.25 1.65
C ASP A 2 -21.74 -0.60 2.28
N TRP A 3 -20.56 -0.96 1.77
CA TRP A 3 -19.29 -0.42 2.27
C TRP A 3 -19.07 1.03 1.84
N LEU A 4 -19.66 1.47 0.73
CA LEU A 4 -19.55 2.84 0.24
C LEU A 4 -20.27 3.81 1.17
N GLY A 5 -21.52 3.48 1.54
CA GLY A 5 -22.28 4.29 2.49
C GLY A 5 -21.57 4.44 3.83
N LEU A 6 -21.00 3.35 4.36
CA LEU A 6 -20.21 3.39 5.59
C LEU A 6 -18.96 4.27 5.45
N VAL A 7 -18.24 4.18 4.33
CA VAL A 7 -17.04 4.99 4.09
C VAL A 7 -17.40 6.47 4.02
N ASP A 8 -18.48 6.84 3.33
CA ASP A 8 -18.92 8.22 3.23
C ASP A 8 -19.34 8.80 4.60
N GLU A 9 -20.08 8.03 5.41
CA GLU A 9 -20.43 8.41 6.79
C GLU A 9 -19.18 8.64 7.66
N MET A 10 -18.18 7.76 7.58
CA MET A 10 -16.95 7.89 8.36
C MET A 10 -16.08 9.07 7.90
N ILE A 11 -16.08 9.40 6.60
CA ILE A 11 -15.40 10.58 6.06
C ILE A 11 -16.06 11.86 6.58
N GLU A 12 -17.40 11.91 6.60
CA GLU A 12 -18.14 13.04 7.14
C GLU A 12 -17.84 13.24 8.64
N GLY A 13 -17.89 12.18 9.44
CA GLY A 13 -17.52 12.26 10.86
C GLY A 13 -16.08 12.72 11.10
N TYR A 14 -15.11 12.24 10.31
CA TYR A 14 -13.73 12.73 10.37
C TYR A 14 -13.66 14.24 10.10
N TYR A 15 -14.41 14.73 9.12
CA TYR A 15 -14.46 16.14 8.79
C TYR A 15 -15.07 17.00 9.90
N GLU A 16 -16.11 16.52 10.58
CA GLU A 16 -16.70 17.21 11.74
C GLU A 16 -15.70 17.32 12.89
N ASP A 17 -15.01 16.23 13.22
CA ASP A 17 -14.02 16.18 14.31
C ASP A 17 -12.83 17.13 14.05
N MET A 18 -12.29 17.13 12.82
CA MET A 18 -11.17 17.99 12.47
C MET A 18 -11.55 19.48 12.52
N ASP A 19 -12.76 19.83 12.07
CA ASP A 19 -13.26 21.20 12.16
C ASP A 19 -13.49 21.64 13.60
N ALA A 20 -14.05 20.76 14.44
CA ALA A 20 -14.26 21.04 15.86
C ALA A 20 -12.93 21.30 16.60
N LEU A 21 -11.84 20.68 16.14
CA LEU A 21 -10.49 20.90 16.64
C LEU A 21 -9.77 22.09 15.99
N ASN A 22 -10.43 22.81 15.08
CA ASN A 22 -9.87 23.93 14.31
C ASN A 22 -8.59 23.55 13.56
N ILE A 23 -8.55 22.31 13.02
CA ILE A 23 -7.48 21.83 12.16
C ILE A 23 -7.75 22.33 10.74
N LEU A 24 -6.73 22.91 10.10
CA LEU A 24 -6.86 23.35 8.72
C LEU A 24 -7.10 22.15 7.79
N ARG A 25 -8.05 22.30 6.88
CA ARG A 25 -8.32 21.33 5.83
C ARG A 25 -7.10 21.16 4.93
N ALA A 26 -6.82 19.94 4.51
CA ALA A 26 -5.86 19.68 3.45
C ALA A 26 -6.41 20.23 2.12
N ASP A 27 -5.51 20.65 1.23
CA ASP A 27 -5.90 21.12 -0.11
C ASP A 27 -6.57 20.00 -0.93
N HIS A 28 -6.23 18.73 -0.64
CA HIS A 28 -6.76 17.56 -1.33
C HIS A 28 -6.94 16.38 -0.37
N TYR A 29 -8.03 15.64 -0.56
CA TYR A 29 -8.37 14.40 0.14
C TYR A 29 -8.61 13.27 -0.88
N PRO A 30 -7.56 12.71 -1.52
CA PRO A 30 -7.71 11.67 -2.54
C PRO A 30 -8.24 10.37 -1.92
N ARG A 31 -9.10 9.64 -2.66
CA ARG A 31 -9.59 8.32 -2.25
C ARG A 31 -8.81 7.24 -2.98
N CYS A 32 -8.27 6.25 -2.29
CA CYS A 32 -7.50 5.17 -2.93
C CYS A 32 -8.27 4.46 -4.05
N THR A 33 -9.60 4.34 -3.90
CA THR A 33 -10.53 3.78 -4.90
C THR A 33 -10.53 4.53 -6.23
N GLU A 34 -10.14 5.81 -6.25
CA GLU A 34 -10.07 6.66 -7.46
C GLU A 34 -8.72 6.52 -8.19
N HIS A 35 -7.73 5.89 -7.56
CA HIS A 35 -6.36 5.78 -8.09
C HIS A 35 -5.94 4.35 -8.45
N VAL A 36 -6.91 3.43 -8.55
CA VAL A 36 -6.62 2.00 -8.80
C VAL A 36 -5.91 1.78 -10.13
N GLU A 37 -6.28 2.50 -11.19
CA GLU A 37 -5.58 2.43 -12.49
C GLU A 37 -4.11 2.85 -12.38
N GLY A 38 -3.83 3.93 -11.63
CA GLY A 38 -2.45 4.37 -11.35
C GLY A 38 -1.66 3.34 -10.55
N MET A 39 -2.30 2.68 -9.58
CA MET A 39 -1.67 1.58 -8.84
C MET A 39 -1.32 0.40 -9.76
N ILE A 40 -2.23 0.01 -10.67
CA ILE A 40 -1.97 -1.04 -11.66
C ILE A 40 -0.77 -0.66 -12.53
N ALA A 41 -0.71 0.56 -13.05
CA ALA A 41 0.40 1.03 -13.88
C ALA A 41 1.75 1.00 -13.15
N ILE A 42 1.79 1.39 -11.87
CA ILE A 42 3.02 1.31 -11.05
C ILE A 42 3.44 -0.15 -10.86
N ILE A 43 2.48 -1.05 -10.64
CA ILE A 43 2.78 -2.47 -10.46
C ILE A 43 3.32 -3.09 -11.75
N GLU A 44 2.76 -2.73 -12.91
CA GLU A 44 3.29 -3.15 -14.21
C GLU A 44 4.75 -2.68 -14.40
N ASP A 45 5.06 -1.40 -14.14
CA ASP A 45 6.45 -0.88 -14.18
C ASP A 45 7.39 -1.66 -13.25
N LEU A 46 6.94 -1.95 -12.02
CA LEU A 46 7.74 -2.73 -11.07
C LEU A 46 7.99 -4.16 -11.56
N ILE A 47 7.02 -4.79 -12.21
CA ILE A 47 7.21 -6.13 -12.80
C ILE A 47 8.20 -6.04 -13.98
N GLU A 48 8.01 -5.09 -14.89
CA GLU A 48 8.90 -4.91 -16.06
C GLU A 48 10.35 -4.68 -15.64
N ARG A 49 10.56 -3.96 -14.53
CA ARG A 49 11.88 -3.66 -13.97
C ARG A 49 12.44 -4.75 -13.06
N GLY A 50 11.72 -5.85 -12.87
CA GLY A 50 12.16 -6.99 -12.05
C GLY A 50 12.11 -6.76 -10.54
N HIS A 51 11.29 -5.82 -10.08
CA HIS A 51 11.07 -5.51 -8.67
C HIS A 51 9.79 -6.12 -8.08
N ALA A 52 8.92 -6.67 -8.93
CA ALA A 52 7.70 -7.33 -8.50
C ALA A 52 7.47 -8.63 -9.29
N TYR A 53 6.65 -9.52 -8.74
CA TYR A 53 6.26 -10.76 -9.39
C TYR A 53 4.81 -11.12 -9.08
N ALA A 54 4.13 -11.68 -10.09
CA ALA A 54 2.83 -12.29 -9.91
C ALA A 54 2.97 -13.69 -9.28
N SER A 55 1.99 -14.05 -8.47
CA SER A 55 1.82 -15.37 -7.86
C SER A 55 0.35 -15.79 -7.91
N GLU A 56 0.03 -16.96 -7.37
CA GLU A 56 -1.33 -17.52 -7.40
C GLU A 56 -2.36 -16.66 -6.66
N ASP A 57 -1.95 -15.89 -5.65
CA ASP A 57 -2.84 -15.09 -4.78
C ASP A 57 -2.64 -13.57 -4.88
N GLY A 58 -1.86 -13.10 -5.86
CA GLY A 58 -1.68 -11.67 -6.10
C GLY A 58 -0.33 -11.31 -6.72
N VAL A 59 0.06 -10.04 -6.55
CA VAL A 59 1.37 -9.51 -6.98
C VAL A 59 2.12 -9.00 -5.76
N TYR A 60 3.40 -9.33 -5.70
CA TYR A 60 4.26 -9.02 -4.56
C TYR A 60 5.48 -8.22 -5.01
N PHE A 61 5.90 -7.28 -4.15
CA PHE A 61 7.20 -6.63 -4.28
C PHE A 61 8.29 -7.56 -3.78
N ASP A 62 9.32 -7.81 -4.61
CA ASP A 62 10.50 -8.59 -4.25
C ASP A 62 11.47 -7.71 -3.47
N VAL A 63 11.50 -7.87 -2.14
CA VAL A 63 12.36 -7.07 -1.27
C VAL A 63 13.85 -7.31 -1.56
N SER A 64 14.20 -8.51 -2.06
CA SER A 64 15.59 -8.84 -2.41
C SER A 64 16.09 -8.12 -3.67
N SER A 65 15.17 -7.59 -4.50
CA SER A 65 15.50 -6.80 -5.69
C SER A 65 15.98 -5.37 -5.37
N ALA A 66 15.77 -4.89 -4.14
CA ALA A 66 16.12 -3.54 -3.70
C ALA A 66 16.77 -3.51 -2.30
N PRO A 67 17.83 -4.30 -2.05
CA PRO A 67 18.36 -4.56 -0.71
C PRO A 67 18.98 -3.32 -0.05
N GLU A 68 19.51 -2.38 -0.84
CA GLU A 68 20.10 -1.13 -0.34
C GLU A 68 19.06 -0.08 0.05
N LYS A 69 17.84 -0.17 -0.52
CA LYS A 69 16.76 0.78 -0.26
C LYS A 69 15.86 0.33 0.88
N TYR A 70 15.69 -0.98 1.03
CA TYR A 70 14.82 -1.54 2.06
C TYR A 70 15.40 -1.35 3.46
N GLY A 71 14.66 -0.67 4.34
CA GLY A 71 15.09 -0.37 5.71
C GLY A 71 15.89 0.93 5.88
N GLN A 72 16.14 1.68 4.79
CA GLN A 72 16.88 2.94 4.84
C GLN A 72 16.23 3.97 5.78
N LEU A 73 14.90 4.06 5.81
CA LEU A 73 14.14 4.97 6.69
C LEU A 73 14.18 4.55 8.18
N THR A 74 14.20 3.26 8.46
CA THR A 74 14.23 2.72 9.83
C THR A 74 15.64 2.64 10.40
N GLY A 75 16.66 2.69 9.53
CA GLY A 75 18.04 2.38 9.89
C GLY A 75 18.25 0.90 10.22
N GLN A 76 17.25 0.05 9.96
CA GLN A 76 17.39 -1.39 10.15
C GLN A 76 18.01 -1.99 8.90
N SER A 77 19.09 -2.75 9.06
CA SER A 77 19.63 -3.53 7.97
C SER A 77 18.63 -4.63 7.57
N PHE A 78 18.73 -5.09 6.34
CA PHE A 78 17.99 -6.24 5.81
C PHE A 78 18.03 -7.46 6.75
N ASP A 79 19.17 -7.68 7.43
CA ASP A 79 19.37 -8.73 8.43
C ASP A 79 18.71 -8.44 9.78
N ALA A 80 18.62 -7.18 10.20
CA ALA A 80 17.91 -6.81 11.42
C ALA A 80 16.39 -6.97 11.28
N VAL A 81 15.84 -6.63 10.11
CA VAL A 81 14.44 -6.90 9.77
C VAL A 81 14.16 -8.41 9.74
N ARG A 82 15.11 -9.23 9.25
CA ARG A 82 15.04 -10.70 9.26
C ARG A 82 14.87 -11.28 10.66
N ALA A 83 15.49 -10.69 11.68
CA ALA A 83 15.37 -11.13 13.07
C ALA A 83 14.06 -10.67 13.75
N GLY A 84 13.53 -9.50 13.38
CA GLY A 84 12.33 -8.91 13.99
C GLY A 84 11.00 -9.36 13.40
N ALA A 85 10.97 -9.78 12.13
CA ALA A 85 9.75 -10.22 11.43
C ALA A 85 9.17 -11.55 11.97
N GLY A 86 9.91 -12.27 12.82
CA GLY A 86 9.49 -13.54 13.42
C GLY A 86 8.20 -13.48 14.25
N GLY A 87 7.74 -12.28 14.65
CA GLY A 87 6.51 -12.10 15.45
C GLY A 87 5.20 -11.96 14.66
N ARG A 88 5.24 -11.67 13.34
CA ARG A 88 4.04 -11.50 12.49
C ARG A 88 3.89 -12.62 11.46
N VAL A 89 4.63 -13.72 11.60
CA VAL A 89 4.52 -14.93 10.77
C VAL A 89 3.29 -15.75 11.16
N GLY A 90 2.11 -15.12 11.14
CA GLY A 90 0.83 -15.80 11.21
C GLY A 90 0.21 -15.81 9.82
N GLY A 91 0.51 -16.84 9.03
CA GLY A 91 -0.20 -17.12 7.78
C GLY A 91 0.27 -16.33 6.55
N THR A 92 1.58 -16.27 6.27
CA THR A 92 2.03 -15.89 4.92
C THR A 92 1.43 -16.86 3.92
N GLY A 93 0.50 -16.39 3.08
CA GLY A 93 -0.06 -17.17 1.97
C GLY A 93 1.05 -17.82 1.16
N GLY A 94 0.78 -19.01 0.62
CA GLY A 94 1.78 -19.84 -0.07
C GLY A 94 2.41 -19.20 -1.31
N GLY A 95 1.89 -18.07 -1.78
CA GLY A 95 2.35 -17.40 -2.99
C GLY A 95 3.65 -16.60 -2.87
N LYS A 96 4.14 -16.30 -1.66
CA LYS A 96 5.35 -15.48 -1.47
C LYS A 96 6.64 -16.29 -1.65
N ARG A 97 7.60 -15.73 -2.39
CA ARG A 97 8.98 -16.23 -2.49
C ARG A 97 9.77 -15.94 -1.21
N ASP A 98 9.56 -14.78 -0.61
CA ASP A 98 10.13 -14.39 0.67
C ASP A 98 9.04 -13.91 1.64
N HIS A 99 9.12 -14.31 2.91
CA HIS A 99 8.20 -13.85 3.95
C HIS A 99 8.12 -12.31 4.11
N ARG A 100 9.17 -11.59 3.70
CA ARG A 100 9.26 -10.12 3.73
C ARG A 100 8.57 -9.44 2.56
N ASP A 101 8.34 -10.16 1.47
CA ASP A 101 7.66 -9.62 0.31
C ASP A 101 6.26 -9.16 0.71
N PHE A 102 5.88 -7.97 0.28
CA PHE A 102 4.59 -7.38 0.60
C PHE A 102 3.73 -7.31 -0.65
N ALA A 103 2.42 -7.46 -0.44
CA ALA A 103 1.46 -7.46 -1.53
C ALA A 103 1.33 -6.05 -2.10
N LEU A 104 1.48 -5.95 -3.41
CA LEU A 104 1.11 -4.79 -4.21
C LEU A 104 -0.32 -4.93 -4.74
N TRP A 105 -0.72 -6.17 -5.08
CA TRP A 105 -2.07 -6.53 -5.49
C TRP A 105 -2.47 -7.83 -4.79
N LYS A 106 -3.72 -7.94 -4.35
CA LYS A 106 -4.28 -9.18 -3.77
C LYS A 106 -5.41 -9.68 -4.65
N ALA A 107 -5.38 -10.97 -4.97
CA ALA A 107 -6.47 -11.61 -5.71
C ALA A 107 -7.79 -11.49 -4.93
N ALA A 108 -8.89 -11.38 -5.68
CA ALA A 108 -10.23 -11.27 -5.14
C ALA A 108 -10.56 -12.42 -4.18
N LYS A 109 -11.21 -12.08 -3.06
CA LYS A 109 -11.90 -13.05 -2.21
C LYS A 109 -13.41 -12.89 -2.38
N PRO A 110 -14.20 -13.93 -2.12
CA PRO A 110 -15.66 -13.83 -2.13
C PRO A 110 -16.12 -12.65 -1.27
N ASP A 111 -17.08 -11.89 -1.80
CA ASP A 111 -17.74 -10.77 -1.12
C ASP A 111 -16.84 -9.57 -0.74
N GLU A 112 -15.62 -9.48 -1.28
CA GLU A 112 -14.78 -8.27 -1.16
C GLU A 112 -14.99 -7.32 -2.37
N PRO A 113 -14.82 -5.99 -2.19
CA PRO A 113 -14.74 -5.07 -3.32
C PRO A 113 -13.51 -5.38 -4.19
N THR A 114 -13.72 -5.41 -5.51
CA THR A 114 -12.68 -5.76 -6.47
C THR A 114 -12.66 -4.81 -7.66
N TRP A 115 -11.50 -4.76 -8.31
CA TRP A 115 -11.23 -4.06 -9.55
C TRP A 115 -10.58 -5.02 -10.54
N PRO A 116 -10.84 -4.87 -11.86
CA PRO A 116 -10.17 -5.64 -12.88
C PRO A 116 -8.69 -5.26 -12.98
N SER A 117 -7.82 -6.24 -13.26
CA SER A 117 -6.39 -6.01 -13.50
C SER A 117 -5.80 -7.06 -14.45
N PRO A 118 -4.59 -6.85 -14.99
CA PRO A 118 -3.87 -7.86 -15.78
C PRO A 118 -3.65 -9.19 -15.04
N TRP A 119 -3.71 -9.19 -13.71
CA TRP A 119 -3.52 -10.37 -12.85
C TRP A 119 -4.86 -10.95 -12.36
N GLY A 120 -5.96 -10.55 -12.97
CA GLY A 120 -7.32 -10.92 -12.58
C GLY A 120 -7.94 -9.93 -11.57
N ASP A 121 -9.22 -10.16 -11.26
CA ASP A 121 -9.94 -9.32 -10.32
C ASP A 121 -9.28 -9.38 -8.93
N GLY A 122 -9.16 -8.21 -8.30
CA GLY A 122 -8.52 -8.11 -7.00
C GLY A 122 -8.58 -6.70 -6.45
N ARG A 123 -7.64 -6.37 -5.57
CA ARG A 123 -7.58 -5.08 -4.89
C ARG A 123 -6.15 -4.68 -4.57
N PRO A 124 -5.89 -3.38 -4.41
CA PRO A 124 -4.56 -2.91 -4.07
C PRO A 124 -4.10 -3.40 -2.69
N GLY A 125 -2.77 -3.51 -2.56
CA GLY A 125 -2.09 -3.63 -1.28
C GLY A 125 -1.92 -2.27 -0.61
N TRP A 126 -1.83 -2.26 0.72
CA TRP A 126 -1.82 -1.02 1.50
C TRP A 126 -0.70 -0.03 1.09
N HIS A 127 0.51 -0.53 0.81
CA HIS A 127 1.67 0.32 0.51
C HIS A 127 1.58 1.06 -0.84
N ILE A 128 0.90 0.46 -1.83
CA ILE A 128 0.84 1.05 -3.18
C ILE A 128 -0.14 2.23 -3.25
N GLU A 129 -1.12 2.27 -2.33
CA GLU A 129 -2.15 3.32 -2.31
C GLU A 129 -1.55 4.71 -2.12
N CYS A 130 -0.77 4.92 -1.05
CA CYS A 130 -0.10 6.19 -0.79
C CYS A 130 0.95 6.55 -1.85
N THR A 131 1.62 5.55 -2.43
CA THR A 131 2.57 5.76 -3.52
C THR A 131 1.87 6.33 -4.75
N ALA A 132 0.76 5.71 -5.19
CA ALA A 132 0.02 6.17 -6.36
C ALA A 132 -0.58 7.57 -6.16
N MET A 133 -1.23 7.81 -5.02
CA MET A 133 -1.85 9.11 -4.73
C MET A 133 -0.83 10.24 -4.62
N SER A 134 0.35 9.98 -4.04
CA SER A 134 1.39 11.00 -3.92
C SER A 134 2.10 11.29 -5.24
N LEU A 135 2.38 10.26 -6.05
CA LEU A 135 2.99 10.45 -7.38
C LEU A 135 2.09 11.21 -8.34
N ASP A 136 0.79 10.88 -8.36
CA ASP A 136 -0.21 11.59 -9.17
C ASP A 136 -0.24 13.09 -8.83
N ARG A 137 -0.11 13.43 -7.55
CA ARG A 137 -0.21 14.82 -7.10
C ARG A 137 1.08 15.64 -7.21
N PHE A 138 2.24 14.99 -7.03
CA PHE A 138 3.52 15.68 -6.79
C PHE A 138 4.62 15.34 -7.80
N ASP A 139 4.30 14.70 -8.94
CA ASP A 139 5.23 14.46 -10.07
C ASP A 139 6.61 13.91 -9.64
N GLY A 140 6.60 13.01 -8.66
CA GLY A 140 7.79 12.25 -8.25
C GLY A 140 8.66 12.85 -7.13
N ALA A 141 8.51 14.12 -6.75
CA ALA A 141 9.30 14.69 -5.65
C ALA A 141 8.54 15.77 -4.87
N PHE A 142 8.59 15.66 -3.54
CA PHE A 142 7.98 16.64 -2.62
C PHE A 142 8.76 16.71 -1.31
N ASP A 143 8.58 17.81 -0.57
CA ASP A 143 9.45 18.18 0.55
C ASP A 143 9.21 17.36 1.82
N ILE A 144 7.95 17.04 2.15
CA ILE A 144 7.57 16.43 3.43
C ILE A 144 6.64 15.24 3.18
N HIS A 145 7.08 14.05 3.62
CA HIS A 145 6.26 12.86 3.76
C HIS A 145 6.07 12.56 5.26
N GLY A 146 4.84 12.76 5.76
CA GLY A 146 4.52 12.68 7.20
C GLY A 146 3.56 11.55 7.55
N GLY A 147 3.52 11.21 8.85
CA GLY A 147 2.65 10.16 9.39
C GLY A 147 2.94 9.86 10.86
N GLY A 148 2.15 8.97 11.46
CA GLY A 148 2.41 8.44 12.81
C GLY A 148 3.72 7.64 12.88
N HIS A 149 4.29 7.50 14.08
CA HIS A 149 5.55 6.73 14.27
C HIS A 149 5.40 5.26 13.88
N ASP A 150 4.21 4.71 14.07
CA ASP A 150 3.83 3.35 13.68
C ASP A 150 3.90 3.11 12.17
N LEU A 151 3.75 4.17 11.36
CA LEU A 151 3.87 4.10 9.91
C LEU A 151 5.34 4.02 9.43
N ARG A 152 6.33 4.20 10.32
CA ARG A 152 7.75 4.12 9.92
C ARG A 152 8.13 2.74 9.35
N PHE A 153 7.42 1.69 9.75
CA PHE A 153 7.55 0.35 9.18
C PHE A 153 6.34 -0.54 9.55
N PRO A 154 5.76 -1.30 8.60
CA PRO A 154 6.24 -1.51 7.23
C PRO A 154 5.59 -0.59 6.19
N HIS A 155 4.76 0.38 6.60
CA HIS A 155 4.00 1.22 5.66
C HIS A 155 4.93 1.91 4.65
#